data_AF-A0A1M7RQ09-F1
#
_entry.id   AF-A0A1M7RQ09-F1
#
_cell.length_a   1.000
_cell.length_b   1.000
_cell.length_c   1.000
_cell.angle_alpha   90.00
_cell.angle_beta   90.00
_cell.angle_gamma   90.00
#
_symmetry.space_group_name_H-M   'P 1'
#
loop_
_entity.id
_entity.type
_entity.pdbx_description
1 polymer ?
#
loop_
_entity_poly.entity_id
_entity_poly.type
_entity_poly.pdbx_seq_one_letter_code
_entity_poly.pdbx_strand_id
1 'polypeptide(L)' 'MSNPRKQLPRRSDEDWYRLIMDCRKSGLSDAQFCRVNGIPNSSFCTAIKRLRKKSFAIPE' A
#
# COMPACT_ATOMS: atom_id res chain seq x y z
N MET A 1 17.58 18.60 -14.87
CA MET A 1 16.13 18.36 -14.68
C MET A 1 15.96 17.23 -13.67
N SER A 2 15.95 17.53 -12.37
CA SER A 2 15.77 16.50 -11.33
C SER A 2 14.29 16.41 -10.99
N ASN A 3 13.61 15.44 -11.58
CA ASN A 3 12.19 15.19 -11.36
C ASN A 3 11.96 14.96 -9.85
N PRO A 4 11.28 15.87 -9.12
CA PRO A 4 10.94 15.62 -7.74
C PRO A 4 9.83 14.59 -7.82
N ARG A 5 10.18 13.30 -7.72
CA ARG A 5 9.20 12.26 -7.42
C ARG A 5 8.57 12.74 -6.13
N LYS A 6 7.39 13.36 -6.23
CA LYS A 6 6.55 13.78 -5.10
C LYS A 6 6.40 12.51 -4.27
N GLN A 7 7.27 12.36 -3.28
CA GLN A 7 7.18 11.27 -2.33
C GLN A 7 5.90 11.60 -1.61
N LEU A 8 4.83 10.87 -1.95
CA LEU A 8 3.63 10.82 -1.15
C LEU A 8 4.09 10.75 0.32
N PRO A 9 3.53 11.58 1.21
CA PRO A 9 3.98 11.69 2.60
C PRO A 9 4.20 10.29 3.15
N ARG A 10 5.39 10.04 3.72
CA ARG A 10 5.84 8.70 4.11
C ARG A 10 4.81 8.07 5.05
N ARG A 11 3.86 7.30 4.48
CA ARG A 11 2.89 6.54 5.25
C ARG A 11 3.64 5.57 6.15
N SER A 12 3.27 5.55 7.43
CA SER A 12 3.84 4.66 8.42
C SER A 12 3.50 3.21 8.07
N ASP A 13 4.22 2.26 8.68
CA ASP A 13 3.90 0.84 8.51
C ASP A 13 2.46 0.52 8.94
N GLU A 14 1.99 1.13 10.03
CA GLU A 14 0.60 1.00 10.49
C GLU A 14 -0.42 1.57 9.50
N ASP A 15 -0.13 2.70 8.86
CA ASP A 15 -1.04 3.27 7.84
C ASP A 15 -1.13 2.34 6.63
N TRP A 16 0.01 1.79 6.19
CA TRP A 16 0.01 0.79 5.13
C TRP A 16 -0.73 -0.48 5.54
N TYR A 17 -0.56 -0.92 6.78
CA TYR A 17 -1.26 -2.09 7.30
C TYR A 17 -2.78 -1.88 7.29
N ARG A 18 -3.27 -0.77 7.83
CA ARG A 18 -4.70 -0.41 7.81
C ARG A 18 -5.25 -0.37 6.39
N LEU A 19 -4.49 0.23 5.49
CA LEU A 19 -4.89 0.40 4.09
C LEU A 19 -4.93 -0.94 3.33
N ILE A 20 -4.01 -1.87 3.63
CA ILE A 20 -4.07 -3.25 3.10
C ILE A 20 -5.27 -3.99 3.69
N MET A 21 -5.54 -3.86 4.99
CA MET A 21 -6.71 -4.47 5.63
C MET A 21 -8.02 -3.94 5.02
N ASP A 22 -8.11 -2.64 4.74
CA ASP A 22 -9.25 -2.02 4.06
C ASP A 22 -9.39 -2.54 2.63
N CYS A 23 -8.28 -2.72 1.90
CA CYS A 23 -8.28 -3.37 0.59
C CYS A 23 -8.92 -4.76 0.66
N ARG A 24 -8.51 -5.59 1.63
CA ARG A 24 -9.08 -6.93 1.81
C ARG A 24 -10.56 -6.91 2.21
N LYS A 25 -10.96 -5.99 3.09
CA LYS A 25 -12.36 -5.81 3.49
C LYS A 25 -13.24 -5.26 2.38
N SER A 26 -12.68 -4.48 1.46
CA SER A 26 -13.44 -3.87 0.37
C SER A 26 -13.90 -4.88 -0.68
N GLY A 27 -13.30 -6.08 -0.73
CA GLY A 27 -13.56 -7.06 -1.78
C GLY A 27 -13.07 -6.63 -3.17
N LEU A 28 -12.38 -5.49 -3.28
CA LEU A 28 -11.74 -5.03 -4.50
C LEU A 28 -10.40 -5.74 -4.71
N SER A 29 -10.03 -5.93 -5.96
CA SER A 29 -8.64 -6.31 -6.28
C SER A 29 -7.67 -5.19 -5.91
N ASP A 30 -6.43 -5.54 -5.57
CA ASP A 30 -5.38 -4.57 -5.24
C ASP A 30 -5.24 -3.47 -6.29
N ALA A 31 -5.38 -3.81 -7.57
CA ALA A 31 -5.33 -2.86 -8.68
C ALA A 31 -6.50 -1.87 -8.66
N GLN A 32 -7.72 -2.36 -8.42
CA GLN A 32 -8.90 -1.51 -8.29
C GLN A 32 -8.78 -0.62 -7.06
N PHE A 33 -8.46 -1.19 -5.90
CA PHE A 33 -8.29 -0.44 -4.67
C PHE A 33 -7.22 0.65 -4.79
N CYS A 34 -6.08 0.32 -5.41
CA CYS A 34 -5.03 1.30 -5.72
C CYS A 34 -5.55 2.43 -6.61
N ARG A 35 -6.35 2.12 -7.64
CA ARG A 35 -6.93 3.13 -8.54
C ARG A 35 -7.88 4.09 -7.82
N VAL A 36 -8.80 3.58 -6.99
CA VAL A 36 -9.75 4.45 -6.25
C VAL A 36 -9.04 5.28 -5.17
N ASN A 37 -8.01 4.74 -4.51
CA ASN A 37 -7.28 5.44 -3.46
C ASN A 37 -6.12 6.30 -3.98
N GLY A 38 -5.91 6.35 -5.31
CA GLY A 38 -4.81 7.11 -5.93
C GLY A 38 -3.42 6.60 -5.55
N ILE A 39 -3.28 5.30 -5.30
CA ILE A 39 -2.04 4.67 -4.84
C ILE A 39 -1.35 4.01 -6.03
N PRO A 40 -0.03 4.23 -6.21
CA PRO A 40 0.73 3.47 -7.19
C PRO A 40 0.76 1.99 -6.80
N ASN A 41 0.39 1.10 -7.72
CA ASN A 41 0.38 -0.34 -7.47
C ASN A 41 1.78 -0.87 -7.01
N SER A 42 2.85 -0.30 -7.57
CA SER A 42 4.24 -0.60 -7.16
C SER A 42 4.52 -0.24 -5.70
N SER A 43 4.01 0.89 -5.20
CA SER A 43 4.13 1.29 -3.80
C SER A 43 3.36 0.34 -2.89
N PHE A 44 2.16 -0.07 -3.31
CA PHE A 44 1.32 -1.01 -2.56
C PHE A 44 1.97 -2.40 -2.43
N CYS A 45 2.46 -2.96 -3.55
CA CYS A 45 3.19 -4.24 -3.53
C CYS A 45 4.46 -4.17 -2.67
N THR A 46 5.19 -3.05 -2.72
CA THR A 46 6.40 -2.85 -1.91
C THR A 46 6.05 -2.77 -0.42
N ALA A 47 4.95 -2.09 -0.07
CA ALA A 47 4.46 -2.00 1.30
C ALA A 47 4.07 -3.38 1.85
N ILE A 48 3.34 -4.20 1.08
CA ILE A 48 3.00 -5.58 1.47
C ILE A 48 4.27 -6.38 1.77
N LYS A 49 5.25 -6.38 0.85
CA LYS A 49 6.52 -7.11 1.04
C LYS A 49 7.27 -6.62 2.28
N ARG A 50 7.32 -5.30 2.50
CA ARG A 50 7.98 -4.69 3.67
C ARG A 50 7.30 -5.11 4.98
N LEU A 51 5.98 -5.09 5.02
CA LEU A 51 5.19 -5.45 6.19
C LEU A 51 5.24 -6.96 6.50
N ARG A 52 5.19 -7.82 5.47
CA ARG A 52 5.42 -9.26 5.62
C ARG A 52 6.79 -9.55 6.22
N LYS A 53 7.84 -8.83 5.78
CA LYS A 53 9.19 -8.94 6.36
C LYS A 53 9.26 -8.46 7.81
N LYS A 54 8.39 -7.53 8.21
CA LYS A 54 8.26 -7.04 9.58
C LYS A 54 7.31 -7.88 10.45
N SER A 55 6.93 -9.08 9.99
CA SER A 55 6.04 -10.00 10.69
C SER A 55 4.63 -9.46 10.95
N PHE A 56 4.15 -8.50 10.14
CA PHE A 56 2.74 -8.11 10.19
C PHE A 56 1.86 -9.22 9.61
N ALA A 57 0.75 -9.53 10.28
CA ALA A 57 -0.25 -10.48 9.83
C ALA A 57 -1.08 -9.88 8.67
N ILE A 58 -0.55 -9.98 7.45
CA ILE A 58 -1.25 -9.56 6.23
C ILE A 58 -1.97 -10.77 5.61
N PRO A 59 -3.31 -10.70 5.42
CA PRO A 59 -4.06 -11.74 4.74
C PRO A 59 -3.63 -11.92 3.27
N GLU A 60 -3.72 -13.16 2.77
CA GLU A 60 -3.51 -13.52 1.36
C GLU A 60 -4.57 -12.92 0.43
#